data_AF-A0A346PLE9-F1
#
_entry.id   AF-A0A346PLE9-F1
#
_cell.length_a   1.000
_cell.length_b   1.000
_cell.length_c   1.000
_cell.angle_alpha   90.00
_cell.angle_beta   90.00
_cell.angle_gamma   90.00
#
_symmetry.space_group_name_H-M   'P 1'
#
loop_
_entity.id
_entity.type
_entity.pdbx_description
1 polymer ?
#
loop_
_entity_poly.entity_id
_entity_poly.type
_entity_poly.pdbx_seq_one_letter_code
_entity_poly.pdbx_strand_id
1 'polypeptide(L)'
;METGADDDGEETDTIEFVLNPAEETLDIEIQYGPLIRSIEEEFDVEVRTTIAETYNATVEELSRAGEGDRMLADTSPVAVLELGSDVSVCGMRI
;
A
#
# COMPACT_ATOMS: atom_id res chain seq x y z
N MET A 1 15.81 -23.05 -36.66
CA MET A 1 14.56 -22.85 -35.92
C MET A 1 14.90 -23.02 -34.46
N GLU A 2 15.16 -21.90 -33.81
CA GLU A 2 15.38 -21.82 -32.37
C GLU A 2 14.00 -21.47 -31.79
N THR A 3 13.43 -22.38 -31.01
CA THR A 3 12.17 -22.13 -30.30
C THR A 3 12.52 -21.29 -29.07
N GLY A 4 12.27 -19.99 -29.15
CA GLY A 4 12.21 -19.14 -27.97
C GLY A 4 11.06 -19.62 -27.11
N ALA A 5 11.37 -20.01 -25.88
CA ALA A 5 10.38 -20.11 -24.83
C ALA A 5 10.08 -18.67 -24.39
N ASP A 6 8.94 -18.15 -24.80
CA ASP A 6 8.34 -16.99 -24.15
C ASP A 6 8.01 -17.39 -22.72
N ASP A 7 8.87 -16.97 -21.80
CA ASP A 7 8.62 -16.95 -20.36
C ASP A 7 7.61 -15.82 -20.11
N ASP A 8 6.33 -16.09 -20.39
CA ASP A 8 5.22 -15.27 -19.91
C ASP A 8 5.12 -15.49 -18.39
N GLY A 9 6.06 -14.91 -17.66
CA GLY A 9 5.92 -14.71 -16.23
C GLY A 9 4.78 -13.71 -16.04
N GLU A 10 3.61 -14.19 -15.63
CA GLU A 10 2.50 -13.34 -15.21
C GLU A 10 3.02 -12.37 -14.14
N GLU A 11 3.25 -11.11 -14.53
CA GLU A 11 3.63 -10.05 -13.60
C GLU A 11 2.41 -9.77 -12.72
N THR A 12 2.37 -10.38 -11.53
CA THR A 12 1.31 -10.13 -10.55
C THR A 12 1.31 -8.65 -10.20
N ASP A 13 0.17 -7.99 -10.42
CA ASP A 13 -0.01 -6.59 -10.07
C ASP A 13 0.31 -6.37 -8.59
N THR A 14 1.02 -5.29 -8.27
CA THR A 14 1.45 -4.98 -6.90
C THR A 14 0.69 -3.77 -6.36
N ILE A 15 0.27 -3.84 -5.10
CA ILE A 15 -0.22 -2.71 -4.31
C ILE A 15 0.83 -2.36 -3.26
N GLU A 16 1.26 -1.10 -3.24
CA GLU A 16 2.15 -0.59 -2.20
C GLU A 16 1.32 -0.13 -0.99
N PHE A 17 1.60 -0.68 0.17
CA PHE A 17 0.94 -0.34 1.42
C PHE A 17 1.91 0.32 2.39
N VAL A 18 1.85 1.65 2.46
CA VAL A 18 2.72 2.46 3.32
C VAL A 18 2.17 2.47 4.74
N LEU A 19 2.95 1.99 5.69
CA LEU A 19 2.57 1.93 7.09
C LEU A 19 3.15 3.13 7.85
N ASN A 20 2.38 3.61 8.82
CA ASN A 20 2.78 4.70 9.69
C ASN A 20 3.99 4.29 10.54
N PRO A 21 4.97 5.18 10.83
CA PRO A 21 6.12 4.86 11.68
C PRO A 21 5.77 4.25 13.03
N ALA A 22 4.60 4.55 13.57
CA ALA A 22 4.12 3.96 14.83
C ALA A 22 4.01 2.42 14.76
N GLU A 23 3.81 1.87 13.56
CA GLU A 23 3.66 0.43 13.30
C GLU A 23 5.00 -0.33 13.36
N GLU A 24 6.16 0.36 13.44
CA GLU A 24 7.49 -0.29 13.60
C GLU A 24 7.55 -1.24 14.80
N THR A 25 6.77 -0.94 15.83
CA THR A 25 6.75 -1.74 17.07
C THR A 25 5.75 -2.90 17.03
N LEU A 26 4.99 -3.04 15.96
CA LEU A 26 3.89 -4.00 15.82
C LEU A 26 4.25 -5.16 14.89
N ASP A 27 3.60 -6.30 15.16
CA ASP A 27 3.68 -7.46 14.28
C ASP A 27 2.67 -7.29 13.13
N ILE A 28 3.19 -6.91 11.97
CA ILE A 28 2.39 -6.59 10.78
C ILE A 28 1.59 -7.80 10.30
N GLU A 29 2.12 -9.03 10.44
CA GLU A 29 1.42 -10.25 10.03
C GLU A 29 0.18 -10.49 10.89
N ILE A 30 0.24 -10.13 12.17
CA ILE A 30 -0.90 -10.25 13.09
C ILE A 30 -1.91 -9.12 12.85
N GLN A 31 -1.44 -7.88 12.73
CA GLN A 31 -2.29 -6.69 12.65
C GLN A 31 -2.99 -6.57 11.29
N TYR A 32 -2.24 -6.74 10.20
CA TYR A 32 -2.72 -6.51 8.82
C TYR A 32 -2.88 -7.79 8.01
N GLY A 33 -2.32 -8.92 8.44
CA GLY A 33 -2.36 -10.17 7.67
C GLY A 33 -3.76 -10.62 7.19
N PRO A 34 -4.84 -10.47 7.97
CA PRO A 34 -6.19 -10.76 7.47
C PRO A 34 -6.66 -9.81 6.36
N LEU A 35 -6.34 -8.52 6.46
CA LEU A 35 -6.68 -7.52 5.44
C LEU A 35 -5.88 -7.75 4.16
N ILE A 36 -4.56 -7.92 4.30
CA ILE A 36 -3.64 -8.19 3.20
C ILE A 36 -4.11 -9.43 2.43
N ARG A 37 -4.32 -10.56 3.12
CA ARG A 37 -4.80 -11.79 2.47
C ARG A 37 -6.14 -11.61 1.77
N SER A 38 -7.06 -10.84 2.36
CA SER A 38 -8.37 -10.62 1.73
C SER A 38 -8.23 -9.83 0.42
N ILE A 39 -7.34 -8.82 0.38
CA ILE A 39 -7.07 -8.03 -0.83
C ILE A 39 -6.39 -8.90 -1.90
N GLU A 40 -5.33 -9.63 -1.52
CA GLU A 40 -4.58 -10.49 -2.44
C GLU A 40 -5.47 -11.58 -3.04
N GLU A 41 -6.30 -12.25 -2.23
CA GLU A 41 -7.21 -13.30 -2.68
C GLU A 41 -8.37 -12.77 -3.56
N GLU A 42 -8.88 -11.57 -3.26
CA GLU A 42 -10.02 -11.00 -4.01
C GLU A 42 -9.60 -10.42 -5.36
N PHE A 43 -8.42 -9.81 -5.43
CA PHE A 43 -7.98 -9.06 -6.61
C PHE A 43 -6.84 -9.72 -7.39
N ASP A 44 -6.30 -10.85 -6.92
CA ASP A 44 -5.15 -11.55 -7.52
C ASP A 44 -3.93 -10.60 -7.68
N VAL A 45 -3.60 -9.93 -6.57
CA VAL A 45 -2.50 -8.95 -6.47
C VAL A 45 -1.53 -9.34 -5.36
N GLU A 46 -0.32 -8.79 -5.38
CA GLU A 46 0.63 -8.84 -4.27
C GLU A 46 0.55 -7.52 -3.47
N VAL A 47 0.48 -7.57 -2.15
CA VAL A 47 0.53 -6.37 -1.30
C VAL A 47 1.90 -6.27 -0.64
N ARG A 48 2.66 -5.21 -0.96
CA ARG A 48 3.96 -4.93 -0.35
C ARG A 48 3.82 -3.88 0.73
N THR A 49 4.27 -4.21 1.94
CA THR A 49 4.25 -3.28 3.06
C THR A 49 5.58 -2.56 3.23
N THR A 50 5.53 -1.25 3.41
CA THR A 50 6.71 -0.41 3.69
C THR A 50 6.42 0.48 4.89
N ILE A 51 7.20 0.35 5.95
CA ILE A 51 7.08 1.23 7.13
C ILE A 51 7.84 2.53 6.83
N ALA A 52 7.14 3.65 6.88
CA ALA A 52 7.75 4.95 6.64
C ALA A 52 8.61 5.38 7.84
N GLU A 53 9.75 6.02 7.56
CA GLU A 53 10.70 6.45 8.59
C GLU A 53 10.16 7.61 9.46
N THR A 54 9.28 8.43 8.89
CA THR A 54 8.64 9.56 9.60
C THR A 54 7.19 9.75 9.16
N TYR A 55 6.38 10.40 9.99
CA TYR A 55 4.97 10.70 9.65
C TYR A 55 4.84 11.51 8.35
N ASN A 56 5.78 12.41 8.09
CA ASN A 56 5.79 13.20 6.87
C ASN A 56 6.19 12.37 5.65
N ALA A 57 7.02 11.33 5.83
CA ALA A 57 7.37 10.44 4.73
C ALA A 57 6.13 9.73 4.17
N THR A 58 5.18 9.33 5.00
CA THR A 58 3.89 8.78 4.53
C THR A 58 3.11 9.78 3.67
N VAL A 59 3.11 11.08 4.04
CA VAL A 59 2.47 12.15 3.24
C VAL A 59 3.21 12.34 1.92
N GLU A 60 4.55 12.34 1.96
CA GLU A 60 5.38 12.47 0.76
C GLU A 60 5.17 11.31 -0.22
N GLU A 61 5.11 10.05 0.26
CA GLU A 61 4.79 8.89 -0.58
C GLU A 61 3.42 9.06 -1.26
N LEU A 62 2.38 9.37 -0.48
CA LEU A 62 1.03 9.55 -0.99
C LEU A 62 0.92 10.71 -1.98
N SER A 63 1.63 11.82 -1.74
CA SER A 63 1.62 12.98 -2.64
C SER A 63 2.30 12.73 -3.99
N ARG A 64 3.19 11.73 -4.05
CA ARG A 64 3.86 11.32 -5.29
C ARG A 64 3.06 10.29 -6.07
N ALA A 65 2.11 9.62 -5.42
CA ALA A 65 1.23 8.68 -6.09
C ALA A 65 0.37 9.42 -7.13
N GLY A 66 0.47 8.96 -8.37
CA GLY A 66 -0.28 9.47 -9.50
C GLY A 66 -1.59 8.72 -9.73
N GLU A 67 -2.37 9.24 -10.68
CA GLU A 67 -3.59 8.58 -11.14
C GLU A 67 -3.23 7.23 -11.80
N GLY A 68 -3.68 6.13 -11.21
CA GLY A 68 -3.37 4.76 -11.64
C GLY A 68 -2.37 4.03 -10.75
N ASP A 69 -1.67 4.73 -9.85
CA ASP A 69 -0.84 4.08 -8.85
C ASP A 69 -1.72 3.36 -7.82
N ARG A 70 -1.35 2.11 -7.52
CA ARG A 70 -2.07 1.27 -6.56
C ARG A 70 -1.39 1.41 -5.20
N MET A 71 -1.71 2.50 -4.50
CA MET A 71 -1.15 2.78 -3.17
C MET A 71 -2.24 2.85 -2.10
N LEU A 72 -1.96 2.21 -0.97
CA LEU A 72 -2.69 2.34 0.28
C LEU A 72 -1.75 2.91 1.35
N ALA A 73 -2.31 3.57 2.36
CA ALA A 73 -1.53 3.96 3.52
C ALA A 73 -2.31 3.86 4.82
N ASP A 74 -1.65 3.35 5.86
CA ASP A 74 -2.03 3.61 7.23
C ASP A 74 -1.38 4.92 7.63
N THR A 75 -2.19 5.91 7.98
CA THR A 75 -1.69 7.26 8.27
C THR A 75 -2.45 7.94 9.38
N SER A 76 -1.76 8.85 10.05
CA SER A 76 -2.35 9.69 11.10
C SER A 76 -3.46 10.57 10.53
N PRO A 77 -4.56 10.86 11.27
CA PRO A 77 -5.64 11.72 10.79
C PRO A 77 -5.19 13.11 10.32
N VAL A 78 -4.05 13.60 10.82
CA VAL A 78 -3.44 14.86 10.39
C VAL A 78 -3.04 14.83 8.91
N ALA A 79 -2.53 13.71 8.39
CA ALA A 79 -2.12 13.58 6.99
C ALA A 79 -3.30 13.79 6.02
N VAL A 80 -4.50 13.36 6.40
CA VAL A 80 -5.73 13.59 5.61
C VAL A 80 -6.03 15.08 5.46
N LEU A 81 -5.78 15.88 6.51
CA LEU A 81 -6.00 17.31 6.45
C LEU A 81 -4.99 18.01 5.51
N GLU A 82 -3.78 17.45 5.40
CA GLU A 82 -2.72 17.97 4.55
C GLU A 82 -2.91 17.58 3.08
N LEU A 83 -3.27 16.32 2.81
CA LEU A 83 -3.48 15.79 1.46
C LEU A 83 -4.84 16.19 0.86
N GLY A 84 -5.82 16.50 1.71
CA GLY A 84 -7.12 17.00 1.26
C GLY A 84 -7.81 16.07 0.27
N SER A 85 -8.11 16.58 -0.93
CA SER A 85 -8.81 15.83 -1.98
C SER A 85 -7.91 14.91 -2.81
N ASP A 86 -6.61 14.93 -2.58
CA ASP A 86 -5.65 14.12 -3.35
C ASP A 86 -5.69 12.63 -2.92
N VAL A 87 -6.36 12.33 -1.81
CA VAL A 87 -6.54 10.96 -1.30
C VAL A 87 -7.99 10.64 -1.01
N SER A 88 -8.34 9.35 -1.17
CA SER A 88 -9.59 8.79 -0.68
C SER A 88 -9.38 8.17 0.71
N VAL A 89 -10.26 8.49 1.66
CA VAL A 89 -10.14 7.98 3.04
C VAL A 89 -11.10 6.81 3.24
N CYS A 90 -10.55 5.62 3.45
CA CYS A 90 -11.28 4.40 3.76
C CYS A 90 -11.15 4.08 5.24
N GLY A 91 -12.20 4.39 6.03
CA GLY A 91 -12.23 4.14 7.47
C GLY A 91 -11.70 5.32 8.28
N MET A 92 -12.56 5.89 9.12
CA MET A 92 -12.19 6.90 10.10
C MET A 92 -13.01 6.61 11.36
N ARG A 93 -12.34 6.33 12.48
CA ARG A 93 -13.03 6.16 13.76
C ARG A 93 -13.25 7.55 14.36
N ILE A 94 -14.51 7.97 14.40
CA ILE A 94 -15.01 9.15 15.14
C ILE A 94 -15.25 8.84 16.61
#